data_AF-A0A2T0SYL0-F1
#
_entry.id   AF-A0A2T0SYL0-F1
#
_cell.length_a   1.000
_cell.length_b   1.000
_cell.length_c   1.000
_cell.angle_alpha   90.00
_cell.angle_beta   90.00
_cell.angle_gamma   90.00
#
_symmetry.space_group_name_H-M   'P 1'
#
loop_
_entity.id
_entity.type
_entity.pdbx_description
1 polymer ?
#
loop_
_entity_poly.entity_id
_entity_poly.type
_entity_poly.pdbx_seq_one_letter_code
_entity_poly.pdbx_strand_id
1 'polypeptide(L)' 'MNDTELVKTALQDWIKKNSPEARGRPYLTIKGKDNRSYTLNDILNEIENNTPFGREMVQGMVHLTIDLIARGKEVLP' A
#
# COMPACT_ATOMS: atom_id res chain seq x y z
N MET A 1 6.09 17.83 0.93
CA MET A 1 6.50 16.43 0.67
C MET A 1 5.35 15.80 -0.10
N ASN A 2 5.60 15.17 -1.25
CA ASN A 2 4.56 14.57 -2.09
C ASN A 2 4.03 13.29 -1.41
N ASP A 3 2.71 13.12 -1.30
CA ASP A 3 2.07 11.95 -0.64
C ASP A 3 2.57 10.62 -1.23
N THR A 4 2.79 10.60 -2.55
CA THR A 4 3.37 9.46 -3.27
C THR A 4 4.76 9.10 -2.76
N GLU A 5 5.62 10.07 -2.47
CA GLU A 5 6.99 9.82 -2.01
C GLU A 5 7.03 9.32 -0.55
N LEU A 6 6.08 9.77 0.27
CA LEU A 6 5.87 9.24 1.62
C LEU A 6 5.46 7.77 1.57
N VAL A 7 4.45 7.46 0.76
CA VAL A 7 3.94 6.08 0.61
C VAL A 7 5.04 5.16 0.05
N LYS A 8 5.77 5.60 -0.98
CA LYS A 8 6.91 4.83 -1.53
C LYS A 8 7.97 4.53 -0.48
N THR A 9 8.39 5.56 0.27
CA THR A 9 9.45 5.40 1.27
C THR A 9 9.02 4.46 2.39
N ALA A 10 7.78 4.60 2.89
CA ALA A 10 7.23 3.72 3.91
C ALA A 10 7.10 2.27 3.41
N LEU A 11 6.66 2.07 2.17
CA LEU A 11 6.52 0.76 1.56
C LEU A 11 7.88 0.08 1.36
N GLN A 12 8.87 0.82 0.85
CA GLN A 12 10.24 0.35 0.69
C GLN A 12 10.89 -0.03 2.02
N ASP A 13 10.71 0.79 3.06
CA ASP A 13 11.22 0.51 4.40
C ASP A 13 10.59 -0.76 4.99
N TRP A 14 9.27 -0.91 4.87
CA TRP A 14 8.57 -2.11 5.30
C TRP A 14 9.07 -3.35 4.56
N ILE A 15 9.19 -3.30 3.23
CA ILE A 15 9.70 -4.42 2.42
C ILE A 15 11.12 -4.79 2.89
N LYS A 16 12.00 -3.82 3.09
CA LYS A 16 13.39 -4.05 3.53
C LYS A 16 13.48 -4.72 4.90
N LYS A 17 12.60 -4.35 5.84
CA LYS A 17 12.59 -4.89 7.22
C LYS A 17 11.98 -6.29 7.34
N ASN A 18 11.22 -6.74 6.35
CA ASN A 18 10.56 -8.04 6.37
C ASN A 18 11.36 -9.11 5.59
N SER A 19 11.29 -10.36 6.06
CA SER A 19 11.99 -11.52 5.48
C SER A 19 11.64 -11.74 4.00
N PRO A 20 12.56 -12.32 3.18
CA PRO A 20 12.32 -12.58 1.76
C PRO A 20 11.03 -13.37 1.49
N GLU A 21 10.70 -14.32 2.37
CA GLU A 21 9.49 -15.13 2.31
C GLU A 21 8.20 -14.30 2.48
N ALA A 22 8.25 -13.20 3.23
CA ALA A 22 7.11 -12.29 3.38
C ALA A 22 6.94 -11.38 2.14
N ARG A 23 8.03 -11.09 1.42
CA ARG A 23 8.02 -10.24 0.21
C ARG A 23 7.37 -10.91 -0.99
N GLY A 24 7.47 -12.23 -1.08
CA GLY A 24 6.87 -13.03 -2.16
C GLY A 24 5.40 -13.39 -1.93
N ARG A 25 4.81 -13.04 -0.77
CA ARG A 25 3.42 -13.38 -0.48
C ARG A 25 2.47 -12.39 -1.18
N PRO A 26 1.35 -12.88 -1.73
CA PRO A 26 0.32 -12.01 -2.26
C PRO A 26 -0.24 -11.15 -1.13
N TYR A 27 -0.22 -9.83 -1.35
CA TYR A 27 -0.76 -8.85 -0.42
C TYR A 27 -2.20 -8.48 -0.77
N LEU A 28 -2.48 -8.34 -2.06
CA LEU A 28 -3.80 -8.03 -2.58
C LEU A 28 -4.17 -9.03 -3.66
N THR A 29 -5.34 -9.66 -3.55
CA THR A 29 -5.93 -10.45 -4.63
C THR A 29 -7.21 -9.77 -5.08
N ILE A 30 -7.20 -9.26 -6.30
CA ILE A 30 -8.37 -8.67 -6.94
C ILE A 30 -9.13 -9.81 -7.62
N LYS A 31 -10.25 -10.21 -7.01
CA LYS A 31 -11.14 -11.21 -7.60
C LYS A 31 -11.89 -10.59 -8.77
N GLY A 32 -11.71 -11.16 -9.96
CA GLY A 32 -12.23 -10.65 -11.21
C GLY A 32 -12.03 -11.68 -12.32
N LYS A 33 -12.08 -11.25 -13.60
CA LYS A 33 -12.00 -12.17 -14.75
C LYS A 33 -10.68 -12.96 -14.82
N ASP A 34 -9.59 -12.40 -14.28
CA ASP A 34 -8.24 -12.99 -14.33
C ASP A 34 -7.64 -13.30 -12.94
N ASN A 35 -8.38 -13.12 -11.84
CA ASN A 35 -7.89 -13.30 -10.45
C ASN A 35 -6.45 -12.82 -10.23
N ARG A 36 -6.21 -11.52 -10.40
CA ARG A 36 -4.85 -10.96 -10.28
C ARG A 36 -4.44 -10.82 -8.82
N SER A 37 -3.26 -11.34 -8.50
CA SER A 37 -2.63 -11.18 -7.20
C SER A 37 -1.42 -10.28 -7.32
N TYR A 38 -1.28 -9.34 -6.39
CA TYR A 38 -0.19 -8.38 -6.30
C TYR A 38 0.57 -8.60 -5.00
N THR A 39 1.88 -8.73 -5.11
CA THR A 39 2.79 -8.61 -3.97
C THR A 39 3.01 -7.13 -3.63
N LEU A 40 3.62 -6.85 -2.48
CA LEU A 40 4.00 -5.47 -2.12
C LEU A 40 5.06 -4.89 -3.07
N ASN A 41 5.91 -5.72 -3.69
CA ASN A 41 6.85 -5.27 -4.70
C ASN A 41 6.13 -4.88 -6.00
N ASP A 42 5.11 -5.63 -6.40
CA ASP A 42 4.31 -5.28 -7.58
C ASP A 42 3.61 -3.94 -7.36
N ILE A 43 3.01 -3.76 -6.18
CA ILE A 43 2.37 -2.49 -5.81
C ILE A 43 3.39 -1.34 -5.81
N LEU A 44 4.58 -1.54 -5.23
CA LEU A 44 5.65 -0.53 -5.26
C LEU A 44 6.03 -0.15 -6.70
N ASN A 45 6.20 -1.14 -7.57
CA ASN A 45 6.55 -0.92 -8.97
C ASN A 45 5.44 -0.14 -9.71
N GLU A 46 4.17 -0.43 -9.46
CA GLU A 46 3.04 0.31 -10.04
C GLU A 46 3.01 1.78 -9.58
N ILE A 47 3.36 2.03 -8.32
CA ILE A 47 3.48 3.39 -7.77
C ILE A 47 4.66 4.12 -8.40
N GLU A 48 5.83 3.48 -8.54
CA GLU A 48 7.02 4.05 -9.17
C GLU A 48 6.80 4.41 -10.64
N ASN A 49 6.05 3.59 -11.36
CA ASN A 49 5.69 3.82 -12.76
C ASN A 49 4.49 4.77 -12.94
N ASN A 50 3.92 5.28 -11.84
CA ASN A 50 2.77 6.18 -11.87
C ASN A 50 1.62 5.63 -12.73
N THR A 51 1.28 4.35 -12.55
CA THR A 51 0.14 3.73 -13.25
C THR A 51 -1.18 4.21 -12.65
N PRO A 52 -2.33 4.05 -13.34
CA PRO A 52 -3.64 4.33 -12.74
C PRO A 52 -3.86 3.57 -11.43
N PHE A 53 -3.55 2.27 -11.44
CA PHE A 53 -3.61 1.42 -10.24
C PHE A 53 -2.67 1.91 -9.14
N GLY A 54 -1.42 2.25 -9.46
CA GLY A 54 -0.47 2.80 -8.49
C GLY A 54 -0.96 4.08 -7.82
N ARG A 55 -1.57 5.00 -8.58
CA ARG A 55 -2.18 6.23 -8.03
C ARG A 55 -3.36 5.93 -7.11
N GLU A 56 -4.25 5.03 -7.51
CA GLU A 56 -5.40 4.60 -6.68
C GLU A 56 -4.93 3.95 -5.38
N MET A 57 -3.88 3.13 -5.43
CA MET A 57 -3.30 2.51 -4.25
C MET A 57 -2.72 3.55 -3.28
N VAL A 58 -2.00 4.56 -3.77
CA VAL A 58 -1.49 5.66 -2.92
C VAL A 58 -2.64 6.38 -2.22
N GLN A 59 -3.68 6.77 -2.95
CA GLN A 59 -4.85 7.44 -2.37
C GLN A 59 -5.56 6.56 -1.33
N GLY A 60 -5.77 5.28 -1.65
CA GLY A 60 -6.39 4.32 -0.73
C GLY A 60 -5.59 4.13 0.55
N MET A 61 -4.26 4.03 0.46
CA MET A 61 -3.37 3.93 1.63
C MET A 61 -3.41 5.17 2.51
N VAL A 62 -3.43 6.37 1.91
CA VAL A 62 -3.52 7.64 2.64
C VAL A 62 -4.86 7.74 3.36
N HIS A 63 -5.98 7.48 2.67
CA HIS A 63 -7.31 7.48 3.29
C HIS A 63 -7.42 6.47 4.42
N LEU A 64 -6.96 5.24 4.23
CA LEU A 64 -6.98 4.22 5.29
C LEU A 64 -6.14 4.66 6.49
N THR A 65 -4.98 5.27 6.26
CA THR A 65 -4.13 5.79 7.34
C THR A 65 -4.84 6.89 8.12
N ILE A 66 -5.50 7.82 7.43
CA ILE A 66 -6.31 8.88 8.05
C ILE A 66 -7.45 8.27 8.86
N ASP A 67 -8.18 7.30 8.31
CA ASP A 67 -9.27 6.60 8.98
C ASP A 67 -8.79 5.89 10.25
N LEU A 68 -7.66 5.18 10.19
CA LEU A 68 -7.08 4.48 11.35
C LEU A 68 -6.64 5.47 12.43
N ILE A 69 -6.00 6.58 12.06
CA ILE A 69 -5.61 7.65 13.00
C ILE A 69 -6.86 8.28 13.63
N ALA A 70 -7.90 8.54 12.83
CA ALA A 70 -9.15 9.14 13.30
C ALA A 70 -9.89 8.23 14.28
N ARG A 71 -10.00 6.93 13.99
CA ARG A 71 -10.59 5.94 14.91
C ARG A 71 -9.78 5.80 16.19
N GLY A 72 -8.45 5.91 16.12
CA GLY A 72 -7.58 5.94 17.30
C GLY A 72 -7.73 7.20 18.16
N LYS A 73 -8.36 8.26 17.64
CA LYS A 73 -8.69 9.49 18.38
C LYS A 73 -10.10 9.47 18.98
N GLU A 74 -10.93 8.47 18.69
CA GLU A 74 -12.19 8.22 19.39
C GLU A 74 -11.89 7.57 20.76
N VAL A 75 -11.32 8.35 21.67
CA VAL A 75 -11.47 8.13 23.11
C VAL A 75 -12.07 9.41 23.69
N LEU A 76 -13.35 9.26 24.08
CA LEU A 76 -14.25 10.16 24.83
C LEU A 76 -14.90 11.28 24.01
N PRO A 77 -16.22 11.55 24.16
CA PRO A 77 -17.02 11.45 25.39
C PRO A 77 -17.75 10.12 25.65
#